data_AF-D2GY86-F1
#
_entry.id   AF-D2GY86-F1
#
_cell.length_a   1.000
_cell.length_b   1.000
_cell.length_c   1.000
_cell.angle_alpha   90.00
_cell.angle_beta   90.00
_cell.angle_gamma   90.00
#
_symmetry.space_group_name_H-M   'P 1'
#
loop_
_entity.id
_entity.type
_entity.pdbx_description
1 polymer ?
#
loop_
_entity_poly.entity_id
_entity_poly.type
_entity_poly.pdbx_seq_one_letter_code
_entity_poly.pdbx_strand_id
1 'polypeptide(L)'
;MCPLPLLAAAVAASRTPLRLLGRGLAAAMSTAKRLKSVDYEVFGRVQGVCFRMYTEDEAKKQGVVGWVKNTSKGTVTGQLQGPEEKVDSM
;
A
#
# COMPACT_ATOMS: atom_id res chain seq x y z
N MET A 1 17.37 -64.51 -34.30
CA MET A 1 17.89 -64.95 -32.98
C MET A 1 17.92 -63.71 -32.07
N CYS A 2 16.75 -63.21 -31.66
CA CYS A 2 16.05 -63.38 -30.37
C CYS A 2 16.34 -62.18 -29.43
N PRO A 3 15.40 -61.65 -28.61
CA PRO A 3 13.93 -61.77 -28.62
C PRO A 3 13.15 -60.43 -28.43
N LEU A 4 11.82 -60.52 -28.56
CA LEU A 4 10.71 -59.64 -28.06
C LEU A 4 10.84 -59.35 -26.52
N PRO A 5 10.12 -58.38 -25.87
CA PRO A 5 8.65 -58.22 -25.96
C PRO A 5 8.01 -56.83 -25.68
N LEU A 6 6.68 -56.82 -25.88
CA LEU A 6 5.62 -55.95 -25.38
C LEU A 6 5.93 -55.11 -24.12
N LEU A 7 5.42 -53.87 -24.07
CA LEU A 7 4.50 -53.46 -22.99
C LEU A 7 3.79 -52.14 -23.34
N ALA A 8 2.46 -52.18 -23.32
CA ALA A 8 1.60 -51.01 -23.32
C ALA A 8 1.67 -50.32 -21.95
N ALA A 9 2.07 -49.05 -21.91
CA ALA A 9 1.96 -48.22 -20.72
C ALA A 9 0.80 -47.24 -20.91
N ALA A 10 -0.35 -47.59 -20.34
CA ALA A 10 -1.47 -46.68 -20.18
C ALA A 10 -1.06 -45.55 -19.23
N VAL A 11 -0.97 -44.32 -19.74
CA VAL A 11 -0.86 -43.12 -18.91
C VAL A 11 -2.20 -42.94 -18.19
N ALA A 12 -2.24 -43.37 -16.93
CA ALA A 12 -3.29 -42.98 -16.00
C ALA A 12 -3.11 -41.50 -15.69
N ALA A 13 -3.87 -40.64 -16.38
CA ALA A 13 -4.01 -39.24 -16.02
C ALA A 13 -4.70 -39.17 -14.65
N SER A 14 -3.91 -38.99 -13.59
CA SER A 14 -4.44 -38.62 -12.28
C SER A 14 -5.11 -37.26 -12.41
N ARG A 15 -6.44 -37.26 -12.54
CA ARG A 15 -7.28 -36.08 -12.40
C ARG A 15 -7.28 -35.67 -10.93
N THR A 16 -6.22 -35.03 -10.45
CA THR A 16 -6.25 -34.33 -9.17
C THR A 16 -7.22 -33.17 -9.31
N PRO A 17 -8.31 -33.11 -8.52
CA PRO A 17 -9.16 -31.94 -8.51
C PRO A 17 -8.36 -30.80 -7.87
N LEU A 18 -7.98 -29.81 -8.68
CA LEU A 18 -7.35 -28.57 -8.24
C LEU A 18 -8.41 -27.75 -7.46
N ARG A 19 -8.72 -28.19 -6.25
CA ARG A 19 -9.82 -27.67 -5.43
C ARG A 19 -9.30 -27.17 -4.09
N LEU A 20 -8.21 -26.38 -4.07
CA LEU A 20 -7.76 -25.72 -2.84
C LEU A 20 -6.83 -24.51 -3.03
N LEU A 21 -7.12 -23.59 -3.95
CA LEU A 21 -6.37 -22.32 -4.07
C LEU A 21 -7.27 -21.07 -4.07
N GLY A 22 -8.47 -21.15 -3.47
CA GLY A 22 -9.45 -20.05 -3.50
C GLY A 22 -9.59 -19.22 -2.22
N ARG A 23 -8.95 -19.59 -1.09
CA ARG A 23 -9.23 -18.98 0.23
C ARG A 23 -8.04 -18.31 0.92
N GLY A 24 -6.82 -18.47 0.43
CA GLY A 24 -5.62 -17.89 1.07
C GLY A 24 -5.42 -16.39 0.79
N LEU A 25 -5.89 -15.90 -0.36
CA LEU A 25 -5.58 -14.53 -0.79
C LEU A 25 -6.40 -13.45 -0.06
N ALA A 26 -7.66 -13.76 0.31
CA ALA A 26 -8.54 -12.81 0.98
C ALA A 26 -8.14 -12.54 2.45
N ALA A 27 -7.60 -13.55 3.14
CA ALA A 27 -7.12 -13.38 4.52
C ALA A 27 -5.88 -12.48 4.61
N ALA A 28 -5.01 -12.50 3.59
CA ALA A 28 -3.82 -11.65 3.52
C ALA A 28 -4.15 -10.17 3.20
N MET A 29 -5.26 -9.89 2.50
CA MET A 29 -5.68 -8.50 2.21
C MET A 29 -6.39 -7.82 3.38
N SER A 30 -6.77 -8.57 4.43
CA SER A 30 -7.41 -8.03 5.63
C SER A 30 -6.43 -7.38 6.63
N THR A 31 -5.11 -7.56 6.44
CA THR A 31 -4.07 -6.93 7.27
C THR A 31 -3.53 -5.62 6.67
N ALA A 32 -4.04 -5.20 5.50
CA ALA A 32 -3.69 -3.93 4.91
C ALA A 32 -4.35 -2.80 5.71
N LYS A 33 -3.55 -2.12 6.53
CA LYS A 33 -3.96 -0.96 7.34
C LYS A 33 -4.67 0.06 6.45
N ARG A 34 -5.85 0.54 6.88
CA ARG A 34 -6.66 1.51 6.12
C ARG A 34 -5.81 2.73 5.78
N LEU A 35 -5.76 3.08 4.51
CA LEU A 35 -5.10 4.30 4.05
C LEU A 35 -6.13 5.44 4.01
N LYS A 36 -5.71 6.63 4.39
CA LYS A 36 -6.51 7.84 4.44
C LYS A 36 -5.79 8.94 3.68
N SER A 37 -6.53 9.72 2.91
CA SER A 37 -6.06 10.93 2.24
C SER A 37 -6.81 12.13 2.79
N VAL A 38 -6.09 13.15 3.25
CA VAL A 38 -6.66 14.35 3.86
C VAL A 38 -6.04 15.58 3.19
N ASP A 39 -6.89 16.47 2.72
CA ASP A 39 -6.50 17.81 2.31
C ASP A 39 -6.62 18.75 3.50
N TYR A 40 -5.66 19.64 3.67
CA TYR A 40 -5.63 20.57 4.80
C TYR A 40 -5.25 21.99 4.36
N GLU A 41 -5.71 22.97 5.14
CA GLU A 41 -5.31 24.36 5.03
C GLU A 41 -5.04 24.93 6.43
N VAL A 42 -3.86 25.54 6.61
CA VAL A 42 -3.40 26.11 7.87
C VAL A 42 -3.38 27.63 7.77
N PHE A 43 -4.02 28.27 8.75
CA PHE A 43 -4.16 29.72 8.85
C PHE A 43 -3.28 30.27 9.99
N GLY A 44 -2.90 31.54 9.89
CA GLY A 44 -2.10 32.24 10.91
C GLY A 44 -0.69 32.58 10.43
N ARG A 45 0.27 32.64 11.36
CA ARG A 45 1.67 32.99 11.05
C ARG A 45 2.46 31.78 10.55
N VAL A 46 2.20 31.39 9.29
CA VAL A 46 2.73 30.16 8.68
C VAL A 46 3.79 30.42 7.59
N GLN A 47 3.88 31.65 7.07
CA GLN A 47 4.88 32.04 6.08
C GLN A 47 6.08 32.72 6.74
N GLY A 48 7.29 32.43 6.25
CA GLY A 48 8.55 32.98 6.78
C GLY A 48 9.08 32.31 8.06
N VAL A 49 8.51 31.17 8.47
CA VAL A 49 8.85 30.46 9.72
C VAL A 49 9.36 29.03 9.49
N CYS A 50 9.87 28.73 8.30
CA CYS A 50 10.32 27.38 7.91
C CYS A 50 9.27 26.26 8.07
N PHE A 51 7.98 26.60 8.06
CA PHE A 51 6.87 25.64 8.24
C PHE A 51 6.98 24.42 7.33
N ARG A 52 7.26 24.65 6.04
CA ARG A 52 7.40 23.57 5.03
C ARG A 52 8.48 22.56 5.37
N MET A 53 9.63 23.01 5.87
CA MET A 53 10.74 22.14 6.24
C MET A 53 10.36 21.27 7.44
N TYR A 54 9.73 21.88 8.46
CA TYR A 54 9.23 21.16 9.63
C TYR A 54 8.18 20.12 9.26
N THR A 55 7.20 20.48 8.42
CA THR A 55 6.15 19.56 7.96
C THR A 55 6.73 18.37 7.20
N GLU A 56 7.75 18.59 6.37
CA GLU A 56 8.42 17.51 5.64
C GLU A 56 9.15 16.56 6.60
N ASP A 57 9.90 17.09 7.56
CA ASP A 57 10.62 16.27 8.54
C ASP A 57 9.66 15.46 9.42
N GLU A 58 8.54 16.06 9.84
CA GLU A 58 7.53 15.37 10.64
C GLU A 58 6.80 14.29 9.83
N ALA A 59 6.47 14.58 8.57
CA ALA A 59 5.91 13.59 7.66
C ALA A 59 6.84 12.38 7.47
N LYS A 60 8.15 12.62 7.32
CA LYS A 60 9.16 11.56 7.23
C LYS A 60 9.25 10.72 8.51
N LYS A 61 9.21 11.35 9.69
CA LYS A 61 9.22 10.63 10.97
C LYS A 61 7.98 9.75 11.15
N GLN A 62 6.81 10.24 10.74
CA GLN A 62 5.56 9.50 10.86
C GLN A 62 5.37 8.45 9.76
N GLY A 63 6.15 8.52 8.67
CA GLY A 63 6.05 7.61 7.53
C GLY A 63 4.82 7.90 6.66
N VAL A 64 4.42 9.16 6.57
CA VAL A 64 3.32 9.63 5.74
C VAL A 64 3.86 10.38 4.52
N VAL A 65 3.09 10.37 3.43
CA VAL A 65 3.49 10.98 2.15
C VAL A 65 2.51 12.08 1.78
N GLY A 66 2.95 13.04 0.96
CA GLY A 66 2.09 14.18 0.62
C GLY A 66 2.83 15.35 0.00
N TRP A 67 2.17 16.49 -0.02
CA TRP A 67 2.74 17.76 -0.48
C TRP A 67 2.27 18.92 0.38
N VAL A 68 3.05 19.99 0.38
CA VAL A 68 2.78 21.24 1.11
C VAL A 68 3.12 22.44 0.24
N LYS A 69 2.26 23.47 0.24
CA LYS A 69 2.36 24.64 -0.63
C LYS A 69 1.91 25.90 0.10
N ASN A 70 2.64 26.99 -0.08
CA ASN A 70 2.19 28.31 0.35
C ASN A 70 1.18 28.88 -0.64
N THR A 71 0.10 29.47 -0.15
CA THR A 71 -0.89 30.16 -0.97
C THR A 71 -0.59 31.66 -1.04
N SER A 72 -1.16 32.34 -2.04
CA SER A 72 -1.11 33.80 -2.15
C SER A 72 -1.92 34.53 -1.07
N LYS A 73 -2.80 33.82 -0.36
CA LYS A 73 -3.62 34.35 0.74
C LYS A 73 -2.87 34.43 2.07
N GLY A 74 -1.59 34.02 2.10
CA GLY A 74 -0.82 33.95 3.35
C GLY A 74 -0.99 32.63 4.12
N THR A 75 -1.73 31.66 3.58
CA THR A 75 -1.96 30.34 4.21
C THR A 75 -1.00 29.28 3.66
N VAL A 76 -1.03 28.09 4.26
CA VAL A 76 -0.35 26.90 3.76
C VAL A 76 -1.39 25.82 3.50
N THR A 77 -1.42 25.27 2.29
CA THR A 77 -2.27 24.14 1.93
C THR A 77 -1.44 22.91 1.63
N GLY A 78 -2.05 21.73 1.75
CA GLY A 78 -1.38 20.50 1.41
C GLY A 78 -2.30 19.30 1.38
N GLN A 79 -1.73 18.17 1.02
CA GLN A 79 -2.37 16.87 1.11
C GLN A 79 -1.45 15.91 1.84
N LEU A 80 -2.05 15.07 2.66
CA LEU A 80 -1.43 14.04 3.47
C LEU A 80 -2.08 12.70 3.13
N GLN A 81 -1.27 11.68 2.88
CA GLN A 81 -1.71 10.31 2.65
C GLN A 81 -0.89 9.33 3.46
N GLY A 82 -1.55 8.32 4.02
CA GLY A 82 -0.88 7.28 4.78
C GLY A 82 -1.86 6.41 5.55
N PRO A 83 -1.35 5.50 6.40
CA PRO A 83 -2.20 4.71 7.28
C PRO A 83 -3.02 5.60 8.21
N GLU A 84 -4.28 5.26 8.44
CA GLU A 84 -5.26 6.05 9.21
C GLU A 84 -4.70 6.53 10.56
N GLU A 85 -4.13 5.62 11.36
CA GLU A 85 -3.52 5.97 12.65
C GLU A 85 -2.37 6.98 12.55
N LYS A 86 -1.60 6.95 11.46
CA LYS A 86 -0.48 7.87 11.23
C LYS A 86 -0.97 9.23 10.74
N VAL A 87 -1.99 9.22 9.90
CA VAL A 87 -2.65 10.42 9.38
C VAL A 87 -3.37 11.17 10.50
N ASP A 88 -4.02 10.46 11.42
CA ASP A 88 -4.72 11.07 12.56
C ASP A 88 -3.79 11.59 13.66
N SER A 89 -2.51 11.20 13.63
CA SER A 89 -1.48 11.66 14.56
C SER A 89 -0.69 12.89 14.05
N MET A 90 -0.96 13.35 12.82
CA MET A 90 -0.36 14.52 12.18
C MET A 90 -1.22 15.76 12.36
#